data_AF-A0A1F2RLN6-F1
#
_entry.id   AF-A0A1F2RLN6-F1
#
_cell.length_a   1.000
_cell.length_b   1.000
_cell.length_c   1.000
_cell.angle_alpha   90.00
_cell.angle_beta   90.00
_cell.angle_gamma   90.00
#
_symmetry.space_group_name_H-M   'P 1'
#
loop_
_entity.id
_entity.type
_entity.pdbx_description
1 polymer ?
#
loop_
_entity_poly.entity_id
_entity_poly.type
_entity_poly.pdbx_seq_one_letter_code
_entity_poly.pdbx_strand_id
1 'polypeptide(L)'
;MTDRMTAAEWEQMKSNVQKIVASLEICWKCQCVAECAKHIIGNVVMVWLCTGCAEQMERPRLQEGQTPRRTVKQKASARDLL
;
A
#
# COMPACT_ATOMS: atom_id res chain seq x y z
N MET A 1 -35.24 16.65 -2.44
CA MET A 1 -34.31 17.61 -1.82
C MET A 1 -33.07 17.65 -2.68
N THR A 2 -32.87 18.70 -3.49
CA THR A 2 -31.60 18.94 -4.17
C THR A 2 -30.73 19.72 -3.20
N ASP A 3 -29.79 19.01 -2.58
CA ASP A 3 -28.79 19.63 -1.72
C ASP A 3 -27.89 20.51 -2.60
N ARG A 4 -28.05 21.83 -2.50
CA ARG A 4 -27.24 22.78 -3.26
C ARG A 4 -26.01 23.10 -2.42
N MET A 5 -24.89 22.45 -2.75
CA MET A 5 -23.59 22.82 -2.23
C MET A 5 -23.36 24.33 -2.42
N THR A 6 -22.99 24.99 -1.34
CA THR A 6 -22.59 26.39 -1.34
C THR A 6 -21.25 26.56 -2.07
N ALA A 7 -20.96 27.78 -2.54
CA ALA A 7 -19.69 28.10 -3.17
C ALA A 7 -18.48 27.83 -2.23
N ALA A 8 -18.66 28.03 -0.93
CA ALA A 8 -17.63 27.77 0.08
C ALA A 8 -17.33 26.27 0.22
N GLU A 9 -18.36 25.43 0.28
CA GLU A 9 -18.20 23.96 0.31
C GLU A 9 -17.52 23.44 -0.96
N TRP A 10 -17.85 24.03 -2.10
CA TRP A 10 -17.23 23.70 -3.39
C TRP A 10 -15.74 24.01 -3.41
N GLU A 11 -15.34 25.18 -2.90
CA GLU A 11 -13.94 25.57 -2.85
C GLU A 11 -13.14 24.72 -1.85
N GLN A 12 -13.75 24.38 -0.72
CA GLN A 12 -13.15 23.46 0.24
C GLN A 12 -12.93 22.07 -0.37
N MET A 13 -13.90 21.55 -1.11
CA MET A 13 -13.78 20.25 -1.78
C MET A 13 -12.64 20.26 -2.80
N LYS A 14 -12.54 21.31 -3.63
CA LYS A 14 -11.42 21.46 -4.57
C LYS A 14 -10.06 21.47 -3.86
N SER A 15 -9.95 22.24 -2.78
CA SER A 15 -8.72 22.32 -1.98
C SER A 15 -8.33 20.94 -1.44
N ASN A 16 -9.31 20.18 -0.94
CA ASN A 16 -9.08 18.83 -0.43
C ASN A 16 -8.60 17.88 -1.54
N VAL A 17 -9.27 17.89 -2.70
CA VAL A 17 -8.89 17.05 -3.85
C VAL A 17 -7.48 17.39 -4.32
N GLN A 18 -7.15 18.68 -4.46
CA GLN A 18 -5.81 19.10 -4.87
C GLN A 18 -4.72 18.62 -3.90
N LYS A 19 -4.96 18.70 -2.59
CA LYS A 19 -4.02 18.21 -1.58
C LYS A 19 -3.81 16.70 -1.67
N ILE A 20 -4.89 15.93 -1.83
CA ILE A 20 -4.82 14.47 -1.96
C ILE A 20 -4.08 14.09 -3.25
N VAL A 21 -4.43 14.71 -4.38
CA VAL A 21 -3.76 14.42 -5.66
C VAL A 21 -2.27 14.75 -5.59
N ALA A 22 -1.89 15.83 -4.90
CA ALA A 22 -0.50 16.20 -4.72
C ALA A 22 0.29 15.26 -3.76
N SER A 23 -0.39 14.44 -2.96
CA SER A 23 0.25 13.45 -2.09
C SER A 23 0.30 12.04 -2.69
N LEU A 24 -0.34 11.82 -3.84
CA LEU A 24 -0.30 10.55 -4.56
C LEU A 24 1.03 10.40 -5.28
N GLU A 25 1.75 9.33 -4.94
CA GLU A 25 3.04 8.97 -5.53
C GLU A 25 3.07 7.46 -5.78
N ILE A 26 4.05 7.00 -6.57
CA ILE A 26 4.29 5.56 -6.75
C ILE A 26 5.08 5.05 -5.54
N CYS A 27 4.48 4.15 -4.78
CA CYS A 27 5.16 3.50 -3.66
C CYS A 27 6.31 2.64 -4.17
N TRP A 28 7.53 2.91 -3.68
CA TRP A 28 8.74 2.19 -4.08
C TRP A 28 8.66 0.67 -3.83
N LYS A 29 7.96 0.24 -2.78
CA LYS A 29 7.88 -1.18 -2.40
C LYS A 29 6.81 -1.95 -3.17
N CYS A 30 5.56 -1.47 -3.18
CA CYS A 30 4.44 -2.20 -3.80
C CYS A 30 4.15 -1.76 -5.25
N GLN A 31 4.79 -0.70 -5.74
CA GLN A 31 4.62 -0.17 -7.10
C GLN A 31 3.18 0.30 -7.42
N CYS A 32 2.35 0.51 -6.39
CA CYS A 32 1.01 1.08 -6.53
C CYS A 32 1.04 2.60 -6.34
N VAL A 33 0.16 3.32 -7.04
CA VAL A 33 -0.15 4.72 -6.74
C VAL A 33 -0.92 4.77 -5.43
N ALA A 34 -0.38 5.50 -4.46
CA ALA A 34 -0.98 5.64 -3.13
C ALA A 34 -0.53 6.96 -2.49
N GLU A 35 -1.19 7.36 -1.42
CA GLU A 35 -0.69 8.43 -0.55
C GLU A 35 0.61 7.96 0.10
N CYS A 36 1.72 8.56 -0.31
CA CYS A 36 3.05 8.17 0.16
C CYS A 36 3.75 9.33 0.88
N ALA A 37 4.61 8.98 1.83
CA ALA A 37 5.52 9.92 2.47
C ALA A 37 6.97 9.63 2.05
N LYS A 38 7.85 10.62 2.22
CA LYS A 38 9.29 10.46 2.01
C LYS A 38 9.89 9.69 3.19
N HIS A 39 10.61 8.63 2.89
CA HIS A 39 11.38 7.83 3.86
C HIS A 39 12.84 7.74 3.43
N ILE A 40 13.75 7.68 4.40
CA ILE A 40 15.18 7.46 4.16
C ILE A 40 15.52 6.01 4.51
N ILE A 41 16.03 5.26 3.54
CA ILE A 41 16.50 3.88 3.74
C ILE A 41 18.03 3.89 3.85
N GLY A 42 18.55 3.22 4.89
CA GLY A 42 19.98 2.95 5.07
C GLY A 42 20.85 4.21 5.20
N ASN A 43 20.26 5.37 5.54
CA ASN A 43 20.88 6.70 5.61
C ASN A 43 21.33 7.32 4.26
N VAL A 44 20.96 6.75 3.11
CA VAL A 44 21.49 7.21 1.81
C VAL A 44 20.41 7.46 0.76
N VAL A 45 19.33 6.67 0.76
CA VAL A 45 18.35 6.70 -0.33
C VAL A 45 17.01 7.23 0.18
N MET A 46 16.54 8.32 -0.43
CA MET A 46 15.19 8.82 -0.23
C MET A 46 14.22 8.09 -1.17
N VAL A 47 13.16 7.52 -0.62
CA VAL A 47 12.11 6.80 -1.35
C VAL A 47 10.73 7.26 -0.89
N TRP A 48 9.72 6.99 -1.72
CA TRP A 48 8.31 7.18 -1.37
C TRP A 48 7.70 5.86 -0.92
N LEU A 49 7.07 5.83 0.26
CA LEU A 49 6.37 4.65 0.76
C LEU A 49 4.96 5.00 1.20
N CYS A 50 4.01 4.14 0.86
CA CYS A 50 2.69 4.18 1.46
C CYS A 50 2.75 3.70 2.92
N THR A 51 1.79 4.12 3.74
CA THR A 51 1.71 3.80 5.18
C THR A 51 1.90 2.31 5.45
N GLY A 52 1.20 1.44 4.70
CA GLY A 52 1.31 -0.01 4.90
C GLY A 52 2.70 -0.58 4.58
N CYS A 53 3.43 0.00 3.61
CA CYS A 53 4.79 -0.44 3.30
C CYS A 53 5.82 0.09 4.29
N ALA A 54 5.61 1.31 4.81
CA ALA A 54 6.44 1.92 5.84
C ALA A 54 6.36 1.15 7.17
N GLU A 55 5.15 0.84 7.64
CA GLU A 55 4.94 0.07 8.88
C GLU A 55 5.61 -1.31 8.85
N GLN A 56 5.63 -1.96 7.68
CA GLN A 56 6.30 -3.26 7.51
C GLN A 56 7.82 -3.16 7.58
N MET A 57 8.42 -1.99 7.30
CA MET A 57 9.86 -1.78 7.39
C MET A 57 10.29 -1.35 8.79
N GLU A 58 9.47 -0.57 9.49
CA GLU A 58 9.79 -0.09 10.85
C GLU A 58 9.66 -1.17 11.91
N ARG A 59 8.82 -2.19 11.68
CA ARG A 59 8.81 -3.38 12.53
C ARG A 59 10.17 -4.07 12.40
N PRO A 60 11.02 -4.09 13.45
CA PRO A 60 12.19 -4.94 13.44
C PRO A 60 11.65 -6.36 13.23
N ARG A 61 12.20 -7.09 12.26
CA ARG A 61 11.99 -8.53 12.21
C ARG A 61 12.49 -9.07 13.54
N LEU A 62 11.58 -9.27 14.51
CA LEU A 62 11.81 -10.23 15.57
C LEU A 62 12.24 -11.50 14.83
N GLN A 63 13.45 -11.96 15.10
CA GLN A 63 14.04 -13.10 14.42
C GLN A 63 13.09 -14.30 14.55
N GLU A 64 12.30 -14.57 13.51
CA GLU A 64 11.65 -15.87 13.34
C GLU A 64 12.74 -16.84 12.88
N GLY A 65 13.43 -17.39 13.87
CA GLY A 65 14.23 -18.60 13.68
C GLY A 65 13.32 -19.78 13.32
N GLN A 66 13.62 -20.39 12.18
CA GLN A 66 13.47 -21.83 11.88
C GLN A 66 12.03 -22.39 11.81
N THR A 67 11.54 -22.84 10.65
CA THR A 67 11.90 -24.17 10.08
C THR A 67 11.36 -24.36 8.64
N PRO A 68 11.84 -25.39 7.89
CA PRO A 68 11.98 -25.34 6.43
C PRO A 68 10.89 -26.08 5.63
N ARG A 69 10.83 -25.71 4.33
CA ARG A 69 10.31 -26.48 3.17
C ARG A 69 8.82 -26.83 3.17
N ARG A 70 8.01 -26.00 2.50
CA ARG A 70 6.83 -26.50 1.78
C ARG A 70 7.25 -27.08 0.44
N THR A 71 7.42 -28.39 0.39
CA THR A 71 7.41 -29.15 -0.86
C THR A 71 6.08 -28.92 -1.58
N VAL A 72 6.18 -28.45 -2.81
CA VAL A 72 5.10 -28.49 -3.79
C VAL A 72 4.69 -29.96 -3.97
N LYS A 73 3.42 -30.27 -3.73
CA LYS A 73 2.78 -31.41 -4.38
C LYS A 73 1.43 -30.96 -4.89
N GLN A 74 1.46 -30.47 -6.13
CA GLN A 74 0.31 -30.47 -7.02
C GLN A 74 -0.28 -31.88 -7.04
N LYS A 75 -1.60 -31.99 -6.87
CA LYS A 75 -2.40 -32.95 -7.63
C LYS A 75 -3.73 -32.30 -7.96
N ALA A 76 -3.84 -31.88 -9.22
CA ALA A 76 -5.10 -31.81 -9.91
C ALA A 76 -5.57 -33.25 -10.22
N SER A 77 -6.88 -33.48 -10.14
CA SER A 77 -7.70 -34.09 -11.20
C SER A 77 -8.82 -34.97 -10.63
N ALA A 78 -9.97 -34.78 -11.25
CA ALA A 78 -11.25 -35.42 -11.02
C ALA A 78 -11.35 -36.84 -11.62
N ARG A 79 -12.40 -37.55 -11.17
CA ARG A 79 -13.06 -38.74 -11.75
C ARG A 79 -12.29 -40.07 -11.76
N ASP A 80 -12.90 -41.08 -11.12
CA ASP A 80 -13.37 -42.36 -11.70
C ASP A 80 -13.66 -43.34 -10.54
N LEU A 81 -14.95 -43.65 -10.29
CA LEU A 81 -15.61 -44.92 -10.65
C LEU A 81 -15.04 -46.14 -9.90
N LEU A 82 -15.74 -46.58 -8.85
CA LEU A 82 -16.28 -47.93 -8.64
C LEU A 82 -17.17 -47.96 -7.39
#